data_AF-A0A101PFI9-F1
#
_entry.id   AF-A0A101PFI9-F1
#
_cell.length_a   1.000
_cell.length_b   1.000
_cell.length_c   1.000
_cell.angle_alpha   90.00
_cell.angle_beta   90.00
_cell.angle_gamma   90.00
#
_symmetry.space_group_name_H-M   'P 1'
#
loop_
_entity.id
_entity.type
_entity.pdbx_description
1 polymer ?
#
loop_
_entity_poly.entity_id
_entity_poly.type
_entity_poly.pdbx_seq_one_letter_code
_entity_poly.pdbx_strand_id
1 'polypeptide(L)'
;MSRRGAEGALGDEVEGYLLWQARIAEAEQRAREFVAPMEWLTSAQREDVERRYVADSLRRARADLERIAARCGSLRVEYESRYRLLRRRCVGTALAVCAGCIAVATLLLPLSPTL
;
A
#
# COMPACT_ATOMS: atom_id res chain seq x y z
N MET A 1 0.53 -19.68 3.07
CA MET A 1 1.17 -18.42 3.54
C MET A 1 2.52 -18.79 4.12
N SER A 2 3.63 -18.38 3.50
CA SER A 2 4.98 -18.77 3.93
C SER A 2 5.36 -18.04 5.22
N ARG A 3 6.17 -18.65 6.09
CA ARG A 3 6.62 -18.06 7.38
C ARG A 3 7.22 -16.66 7.21
N ARG A 4 8.00 -16.43 6.14
CA ARG A 4 8.53 -15.10 5.77
C ARG A 4 7.44 -14.07 5.42
N GLY A 5 6.31 -14.51 4.89
CA GLY A 5 5.18 -13.64 4.58
C GLY A 5 4.41 -13.18 5.83
N ALA A 6 4.38 -14.03 6.87
CA ALA A 6 3.82 -13.65 8.17
C ALA A 6 4.74 -12.69 8.94
N GLU A 7 6.06 -12.92 8.88
CA GLU A 7 7.05 -12.01 9.47
C GLU A 7 7.02 -10.62 8.82
N GLY A 8 6.87 -10.55 7.49
CA GLY A 8 6.70 -9.27 6.78
C GLY A 8 5.43 -8.53 7.19
N ALA A 9 4.29 -9.23 7.27
CA ALA A 9 3.03 -8.62 7.66
C ALA A 9 3.05 -8.06 9.10
N LEU A 10 3.70 -8.76 10.03
CA LEU A 10 3.91 -8.27 11.39
C LEU A 10 4.82 -7.04 11.43
N GLY A 11 5.86 -7.00 10.60
CA GLY A 11 6.74 -5.83 10.45
C GLY A 11 5.97 -4.60 10.00
N ASP A 12 5.14 -4.73 8.97
CA ASP A 12 4.30 -3.65 8.44
C ASP A 12 3.29 -3.14 9.49
N GLU A 13 2.69 -4.04 10.28
CA GLU A 13 1.75 -3.68 11.35
C GLU A 13 2.43 -2.91 12.49
N VAL A 14 3.62 -3.36 12.91
CA VAL A 14 4.42 -2.68 13.94
C VAL A 14 4.87 -1.31 13.44
N GLU A 15 5.33 -1.19 12.20
CA GLU A 15 5.69 0.10 11.61
C GLU A 15 4.50 1.07 11.61
N GLY A 16 3.33 0.61 11.17
CA GLY A 16 2.10 1.40 11.19
C GLY A 16 1.72 1.88 12.60
N TYR A 17 1.85 1.00 13.60
CA TYR A 17 1.62 1.36 15.00
C TYR A 17 2.60 2.43 15.49
N LEU A 18 3.90 2.27 15.22
CA LEU A 18 4.94 3.22 15.64
C LEU A 18 4.75 4.60 14.99
N LEU A 19 4.42 4.64 13.69
CA LEU A 19 4.11 5.88 12.99
C LEU A 19 2.88 6.57 13.59
N TRP A 20 1.85 5.81 13.98
CA TRP A 20 0.68 6.37 14.63
C TRP A 20 0.99 6.91 16.03
N GLN A 21 1.79 6.20 16.83
CA GLN A 21 2.23 6.69 18.14
C GLN A 21 3.06 7.97 18.02
N ALA A 22 3.97 8.05 17.05
CA ALA A 22 4.73 9.26 16.76
C ALA A 22 3.80 10.44 16.42
N ARG A 23 2.73 10.19 15.65
CA ARG A 23 1.74 11.21 15.30
C ARG A 23 0.92 11.69 16.51
N ILE A 24 0.59 10.80 17.45
CA ILE A 24 -0.07 11.19 18.71
C ILE A 24 0.85 12.13 19.50
N ALA A 25 2.10 11.72 19.74
CA ALA A 25 3.07 12.51 20.49
C ALA A 25 3.31 13.89 19.84
N GLU A 26 3.40 13.93 18.50
CA GLU A 26 3.53 15.17 17.73
C GLU A 26 2.30 16.08 17.88
N ALA A 27 1.08 15.53 17.85
CA ALA A 27 -0.14 16.30 18.02
C ALA A 27 -0.27 16.88 19.44
N GLU A 28 0.07 16.10 20.46
CA GLU A 28 0.10 16.56 21.85
C GLU A 28 1.13 17.66 22.06
N GLN A 29 2.32 17.52 21.48
CA GLN A 29 3.37 18.55 21.56
C GLN A 29 2.92 19.85 20.90
N ARG A 30 2.35 19.77 19.69
CA ARG A 30 1.80 20.94 18.99
C ARG A 30 0.66 21.59 19.77
N ALA A 31 -0.17 20.81 20.44
CA ALA A 31 -1.25 21.35 21.26
C ALA A 31 -0.69 22.19 22.42
N ARG A 32 0.32 21.68 23.13
CA ARG A 32 1.00 22.40 24.20
C ARG A 32 1.65 23.69 23.69
N GLU A 33 2.36 23.62 22.56
CA GLU A 33 2.99 24.79 21.93
C GLU A 33 1.95 25.82 21.47
N PHE A 34 0.81 25.37 20.97
CA PHE A 34 -0.27 26.24 20.52
C PHE A 34 -0.90 27.03 21.67
N VAL A 35 -1.11 26.40 22.82
CA VAL A 35 -1.73 27.07 23.97
C VAL A 35 -0.70 27.81 24.84
N ALA A 36 0.60 27.45 24.77
CA ALA A 36 1.68 28.10 25.53
C ALA A 36 1.60 29.64 25.58
N PRO A 37 1.43 30.38 24.46
CA PRO A 37 1.36 31.86 24.48
C PRO A 37 0.06 32.43 25.08
N MET A 38 -0.95 31.61 25.38
CA MET A 38 -2.24 32.05 25.90
C MET A 38 -2.23 32.12 27.44
N GLU A 39 -1.45 33.04 28.01
CA GLU A 39 -1.26 33.15 29.48
C GLU A 39 -2.54 33.52 30.25
N TRP A 40 -3.55 34.06 29.57
CA TRP A 40 -4.85 34.42 30.14
C TRP A 40 -5.76 33.21 30.41
N LEU A 41 -5.42 32.02 29.92
CA LEU A 41 -6.19 30.80 30.15
C LEU A 41 -5.82 30.15 31.48
N THR A 42 -6.85 29.76 32.23
CA THR A 42 -6.68 28.85 33.38
C THR A 42 -6.18 27.48 32.92
N SER A 43 -5.55 26.72 33.84
CA SER A 43 -5.05 25.37 33.53
C SER A 43 -6.14 24.45 32.98
N ALA A 44 -7.35 24.51 33.54
CA ALA A 44 -8.48 23.70 33.06
C ALA A 44 -8.92 24.08 31.63
N GLN A 45 -8.91 25.37 31.30
CA GLN A 45 -9.23 25.82 29.94
C GLN A 45 -8.13 25.43 28.95
N ARG A 46 -6.86 25.51 29.37
CA ARG A 46 -5.70 25.09 28.58
C ARG A 46 -5.79 23.60 28.22
N GLU A 47 -6.00 22.74 29.21
CA GLU A 47 -6.15 21.30 28.98
C GLU A 47 -7.34 20.97 28.06
N ASP A 48 -8.45 21.71 28.18
CA ASP A 48 -9.61 21.49 27.33
C ASP A 48 -9.36 21.88 25.86
N VAL A 49 -8.65 22.99 25.63
CA VAL A 49 -8.22 23.38 24.28
C VAL A 49 -7.22 22.38 23.73
N GLU A 50 -6.23 21.96 24.52
CA GLU A 50 -5.24 20.97 24.10
C GLU A 50 -5.90 19.65 23.69
N ARG A 51 -6.80 19.10 24.51
CA ARG A 51 -7.55 17.87 24.17
C ARG A 51 -8.34 17.99 22.88
N ARG A 52 -9.04 19.11 22.66
CA ARG A 52 -9.82 19.36 21.43
C ARG A 52 -8.91 19.49 20.22
N TYR A 53 -7.77 20.16 20.37
CA TYR A 53 -6.77 20.31 19.32
C TYR A 53 -6.22 18.95 18.89
N VAL A 54 -5.80 18.12 19.85
CA VAL A 54 -5.29 16.76 19.60
C VAL A 54 -6.35 15.92 18.89
N ALA A 55 -7.59 15.93 19.39
CA ALA A 55 -8.70 15.18 18.79
C ALA A 55 -8.98 15.61 17.34
N ASP A 56 -9.00 16.91 17.04
CA ASP A 56 -9.20 17.40 15.67
C ASP A 56 -8.03 17.02 14.76
N SER A 57 -6.80 17.19 15.24
CA SER A 57 -5.57 16.88 14.50
C SER A 57 -5.51 15.40 14.10
N LEU A 58 -5.78 14.49 15.06
CA LEU A 58 -5.77 13.05 14.81
C LEU A 58 -6.92 12.62 13.91
N ARG A 59 -8.10 13.24 14.03
CA ARG A 59 -9.24 12.99 13.13
C ARG A 59 -8.91 13.36 11.68
N ARG A 60 -8.27 14.51 11.45
CA ARG A 60 -7.84 14.93 10.11
C ARG A 60 -6.77 13.99 9.55
N ALA A 61 -5.74 13.70 10.34
CA ALA A 61 -4.67 12.79 9.94
C ALA A 61 -5.22 11.42 9.55
N ARG A 62 -6.18 10.88 10.31
CA ARG A 62 -6.85 9.62 9.97
C ARG A 62 -7.61 9.70 8.65
N ALA A 63 -8.41 10.74 8.44
CA ALA A 63 -9.17 10.93 7.21
C ALA A 63 -8.25 11.05 5.97
N ASP A 64 -7.10 11.70 6.12
CA ASP A 64 -6.11 11.82 5.04
C ASP A 64 -5.46 10.45 4.74
N LEU A 65 -5.10 9.68 5.76
CA LEU A 65 -4.58 8.31 5.59
C LEU A 65 -5.61 7.41 4.90
N GLU A 66 -6.87 7.46 5.31
CA GLU A 66 -7.96 6.69 4.68
C GLU A 66 -8.15 7.09 3.21
N ARG A 67 -8.07 8.38 2.88
CA ARG A 67 -8.16 8.88 1.51
C ARG A 67 -6.98 8.41 0.65
N ILE A 68 -5.76 8.48 1.19
CA ILE A 68 -4.55 8.02 0.50
C ILE A 68 -4.64 6.51 0.27
N ALA A 69 -5.01 5.74 1.28
CA ALA A 69 -5.19 4.29 1.18
C ALA A 69 -6.23 3.92 0.11
N ALA A 70 -7.38 4.62 0.08
CA ALA A 70 -8.40 4.42 -0.96
C ALA A 70 -7.88 4.72 -2.36
N ARG A 71 -7.10 5.79 -2.53
CA ARG A 71 -6.49 6.16 -3.81
C ARG A 71 -5.39 5.18 -4.26
N CYS A 72 -4.55 4.72 -3.35
CA CYS A 72 -3.56 3.70 -3.63
C CYS A 72 -4.23 2.37 -4.03
N GLY A 73 -5.32 2.01 -3.36
CA GLY A 73 -6.14 0.85 -3.70
C GLY A 73 -6.74 0.96 -5.11
N SER A 74 -7.35 2.10 -5.44
CA SER A 74 -7.93 2.31 -6.77
C SER A 74 -6.88 2.27 -7.89
N LEU A 75 -5.73 2.91 -7.68
CA LEU A 75 -4.61 2.85 -8.61
C LEU A 75 -4.11 1.41 -8.79
N ARG A 76 -3.92 0.68 -7.70
CA ARG A 76 -3.44 -0.70 -7.76
C ARG A 76 -4.40 -1.60 -8.54
N VAL A 77 -5.71 -1.45 -8.36
CA VAL A 77 -6.72 -2.18 -9.14
C VAL A 77 -6.61 -1.83 -10.63
N GLU A 78 -6.47 -0.55 -10.97
CA GLU A 78 -6.31 -0.12 -12.37
C GLU A 78 -5.04 -0.70 -13.00
N TYR A 79 -3.89 -0.61 -12.34
CA TYR A 79 -2.63 -1.13 -12.84
C TYR A 79 -2.58 -2.66 -12.92
N GLU A 80 -3.11 -3.37 -11.92
CA GLU A 80 -3.19 -4.83 -11.95
C GLU A 80 -4.06 -5.34 -13.08
N SER A 81 -5.15 -4.63 -13.42
CA SER A 81 -6.01 -5.00 -14.54
C SER A 81 -5.26 -4.93 -15.88
N ARG A 82 -4.50 -3.84 -16.10
CA ARG A 82 -3.66 -3.66 -17.30
C ARG A 82 -2.53 -4.69 -17.36
N TYR A 83 -1.88 -4.97 -16.22
CA TYR A 83 -0.81 -5.95 -16.14
C TYR A 83 -1.31 -7.38 -16.41
N ARG A 84 -2.48 -7.75 -15.88
CA ARG A 84 -3.11 -9.05 -16.15
C ARG A 84 -3.40 -9.25 -17.64
N LEU A 85 -3.86 -8.21 -18.34
CA LEU A 85 -4.11 -8.27 -19.78
C LEU A 85 -2.80 -8.48 -20.56
N LEU A 86 -1.76 -7.69 -20.24
CA LEU A 86 -0.47 -7.81 -20.91
C LEU A 86 0.18 -9.18 -20.67
N ARG A 87 0.13 -9.65 -19.41
CA ARG A 87 0.62 -10.99 -19.03
C ARG A 87 -0.11 -12.10 -19.77
N ARG A 88 -1.44 -12.03 -19.90
CA ARG A 88 -2.22 -12.99 -20.68
C ARG A 88 -1.81 -13.01 -22.15
N ARG A 89 -1.56 -11.85 -22.74
CA ARG A 89 -1.08 -11.75 -24.13
C ARG A 89 0.30 -12.36 -24.27
N CYS A 90 1.27 -12.00 -23.44
CA CYS A 90 2.63 -12.53 -23.50
C CYS A 90 2.67 -14.05 -23.29
N VAL A 91 1.93 -14.55 -22.30
CA VAL A 91 1.83 -16.00 -22.04
C VAL A 91 1.14 -16.70 -23.21
N GLY A 92 0.05 -16.14 -23.75
CA GLY A 92 -0.64 -16.68 -24.91
C GLY A 92 0.25 -16.73 -26.16
N THR A 93 1.01 -15.67 -26.45
CA THR A 93 1.96 -15.64 -27.57
C THR A 93 3.10 -16.62 -27.36
N ALA A 94 3.65 -16.73 -26.15
CA ALA A 94 4.72 -17.67 -25.85
C ALA A 94 4.24 -19.12 -26.04
N LEU A 95 3.04 -19.45 -25.54
CA LEU A 95 2.43 -20.77 -25.73
C LEU A 95 2.15 -21.08 -27.20
N ALA A 96 1.65 -20.09 -27.96
CA ALA A 96 1.40 -20.24 -29.39
C ALA A 96 2.70 -20.48 -30.18
N VAL A 97 3.77 -19.75 -29.86
CA VAL A 97 5.09 -19.95 -30.48
C VAL A 97 5.64 -21.33 -30.12
N CYS A 98 5.60 -21.74 -28.85
CA CYS A 98 6.03 -23.08 -28.45
C CYS A 98 5.24 -24.18 -29.17
N ALA A 99 3.91 -24.05 -29.26
CA ALA A 99 3.07 -25.00 -29.98
C ALA A 99 3.41 -25.03 -31.48
N GLY A 100 3.67 -23.88 -32.10
CA GLY A 100 4.12 -23.78 -33.50
C GLY A 100 5.47 -24.45 -33.72
N CYS A 101 6.46 -24.21 -32.85
CA CYS A 101 7.77 -24.87 -32.90
C CYS A 101 7.64 -26.40 -32.79
N ILE A 102 6.81 -26.88 -31.86
CA ILE A 102 6.54 -28.32 -31.70
C ILE A 102 5.88 -28.88 -32.97
N ALA A 103 4.86 -28.20 -33.51
CA ALA A 103 4.18 -28.63 -34.72
C ALA A 103 5.14 -28.72 -35.92
N VAL A 104 5.98 -27.70 -36.14
CA VAL A 104 7.00 -27.71 -37.20
C VAL A 104 8.01 -28.84 -36.99
N ALA A 105 8.50 -29.04 -35.76
CA ALA A 105 9.42 -30.13 -35.45
C ALA A 105 8.80 -31.51 -35.74
N THR A 106 7.53 -31.72 -35.37
CA THR A 106 6.81 -32.97 -35.67
C THR A 106 6.55 -33.17 -37.16
N LEU A 107 6.40 -32.08 -37.94
CA LEU A 107 6.19 -32.16 -39.39
C LEU A 107 7.50 -32.44 -40.16
N LEU A 108 8.64 -31.99 -39.62
CA LEU A 108 9.97 -32.26 -40.16
C LEU A 108 10.47 -33.66 -39.81
N LEU A 109 10.04 -34.23 -38.67
CA LEU A 109 10.38 -35.59 -38.23
C LEU A 109 10.08 -36.70 -39.27
N PRO A 110 8.94 -36.70 -39.99
CA PRO A 110 8.66 -37.65 -41.07
C PRO A 110 9.32 -37.29 -42.40
N LEU A 111 9.96 -36.11 -42.52
CA LEU A 111 10.70 -35.69 -43.71
C LEU A 111 12.21 -36.01 -43.62
N SER A 112 12.72 -36.27 -42.40
CA SER A 112 14.07 -36.76 -42.14
C SER A 112 14.35 -38.28 -42.25
N PRO A 113 13.39 -39.22 -42.41
CA PRO A 113 13.69 -40.65 -42.47
C PRO A 113 14.06 -41.16 -43.87
N THR A 114 14.14 -40.29 -44.89
CA THR A 114 14.48 -40.69 -46.27
C THR A 114 15.68 -39.92 -46.81
N LEU A 115 16.83 -40.06 -46.14
CA LEU A 115 18.16 -39.77 -46.69
C LEU A 115 19.15 -40.83 -46.22
#